data_AF-A0A1F8L4Q7-F1
#
_entry.id   AF-A0A1F8L4Q7-F1
#
_cell.length_a   1.000
_cell.length_b   1.000
_cell.length_c   1.000
_cell.angle_alpha   90.00
_cell.angle_beta   90.00
_cell.angle_gamma   90.00
#
_symmetry.space_group_name_H-M   'P 1'
#
loop_
_entity.id
_entity.type
_entity.pdbx_description
1 polymer ?
#
loop_
_entity_poly.entity_id
_entity_poly.type
_entity_poly.pdbx_seq_one_letter_code
_entity_poly.pdbx_strand_id
1 'polypeptide(L)'
;MGFLDLLFGKSLVPAGLKPEVNRMVEDLVRIGEQEGFLSERSGGLFNAQCRHIRAREIGARLNEMGGFELMEQINKKIRKRLGPQLASHLSYSWADIGKWVP
;
A
#
# COMPACT_ATOMS: atom_id res chain seq x y z
N MET A 1 16.69 -2.36 13.64
CA MET A 1 17.47 -1.52 12.69
C MET A 1 17.34 -2.17 11.33
N GLY A 2 16.48 -1.64 10.47
CA GLY A 2 15.86 -2.40 9.39
C GLY A 2 16.60 -2.27 8.07
N PHE A 3 16.71 -3.38 7.35
CA PHE A 3 16.99 -3.45 5.91
C PHE A 3 16.11 -2.49 5.07
N LEU A 4 15.01 -2.02 5.67
CA LEU A 4 14.06 -1.03 5.18
C LEU A 4 14.50 0.45 5.26
N ASP A 5 15.72 0.78 5.71
CA ASP A 5 16.23 2.17 5.67
C ASP A 5 17.22 2.41 4.50
N LEU A 6 17.94 1.38 4.03
CA LEU A 6 19.02 1.54 3.02
C LEU A 6 18.54 1.76 1.57
N LEU A 7 17.35 1.27 1.20
CA LEU A 7 16.85 1.33 -0.19
C LEU A 7 15.93 2.55 -0.49
N PHE A 8 15.74 3.47 0.48
CA PHE A 8 14.48 4.22 0.59
C PHE A 8 14.58 5.75 0.46
N GLY A 9 15.78 6.31 0.26
CA GLY A 9 15.92 7.77 0.17
C GLY A 9 15.40 8.49 1.43
N LYS A 10 15.17 9.81 1.35
CA LYS A 10 14.67 10.60 2.47
C LYS A 10 13.24 10.18 2.84
N SER A 11 13.11 9.34 3.87
CA SER A 11 11.82 8.89 4.41
C SER A 11 10.96 10.08 4.85
N LEU A 12 9.77 10.24 4.25
CA LEU A 12 8.78 11.23 4.73
C LEU A 12 8.01 10.76 5.98
N VAL A 13 8.29 9.55 6.46
CA VAL A 13 7.68 9.00 7.69
C VAL A 13 8.40 9.58 8.91
N PRO A 14 7.70 10.29 9.81
CA PRO A 14 8.24 10.69 11.11
C PRO A 14 8.77 9.48 11.88
N ALA A 15 9.89 9.64 12.61
CA ALA A 15 10.57 8.51 13.25
C ALA A 15 9.66 7.66 14.15
N GLY A 16 8.69 8.30 14.86
CA GLY A 16 7.72 7.60 15.71
C GLY A 16 6.70 6.74 14.94
N LEU A 17 6.42 7.04 13.68
CA LEU A 17 5.44 6.30 12.85
C LEU A 17 6.08 5.21 12.00
N LYS A 18 7.42 5.14 11.94
CA LYS A 18 8.15 4.13 11.16
C LYS A 18 7.72 2.68 11.47
N PRO A 19 7.55 2.27 12.75
CA PRO A 19 7.15 0.89 13.04
C PRO A 19 5.76 0.55 12.49
N GLU A 20 4.81 1.47 12.59
CA GLU A 20 3.44 1.28 12.08
C GLU A 20 3.46 1.18 10.55
N VAL A 21 4.15 2.10 9.87
CA VAL A 21 4.28 2.08 8.41
C VAL A 21 4.98 0.81 7.91
N ASN A 22 6.01 0.33 8.60
CA ASN A 22 6.69 -0.90 8.21
C ASN A 22 5.77 -2.11 8.29
N ARG A 23 4.95 -2.23 9.36
CA ARG A 23 3.95 -3.30 9.48
C ARG A 23 2.91 -3.21 8.36
N MET A 24 2.45 -2.01 8.00
CA MET A 24 1.55 -1.82 6.87
C MET A 24 2.16 -2.22 5.53
N VAL A 25 3.46 -1.95 5.32
CA VAL A 25 4.16 -2.41 4.12
C VAL A 25 4.27 -3.93 4.08
N GLU A 26 4.59 -4.56 5.20
CA GLU A 26 4.63 -6.03 5.32
C GLU A 26 3.25 -6.66 5.06
N ASP A 27 2.19 -6.07 5.61
CA ASP A 27 0.80 -6.48 5.33
C ASP A 27 0.48 -6.38 3.83
N LEU A 28 0.83 -5.27 3.17
CA LEU A 28 0.62 -5.10 1.73
C LEU A 28 1.42 -6.11 0.91
N VAL A 29 2.66 -6.40 1.31
CA VAL A 29 3.49 -7.42 0.65
C VAL A 29 2.81 -8.78 0.75
N ARG A 30 2.38 -9.17 1.96
CA ARG A 30 1.67 -10.43 2.20
C ARG A 30 0.37 -10.53 1.39
N ILE A 31 -0.45 -9.47 1.38
CA ILE A 31 -1.68 -9.42 0.57
C ILE A 31 -1.34 -9.63 -0.91
N GLY A 32 -0.34 -8.90 -1.43
CA GLY A 32 0.03 -9.01 -2.84
C GLY A 32 0.56 -10.40 -3.24
N GLU A 33 1.24 -11.10 -2.34
CA GLU A 33 1.76 -12.46 -2.58
C GLU A 33 0.69 -13.55 -2.46
N GLN A 34 -0.26 -13.42 -1.53
CA GLN A 34 -1.20 -14.48 -1.18
C GLN A 34 -2.58 -14.32 -1.81
N GLU A 35 -3.07 -13.08 -1.88
CA GLU A 35 -4.48 -12.76 -2.13
C GLU A 35 -4.65 -11.91 -3.40
N GLY A 36 -3.70 -11.02 -3.68
CA GLY A 36 -3.79 -9.98 -4.70
C GLY A 36 -4.58 -8.75 -4.24
N PHE A 37 -4.42 -7.62 -4.94
CA PHE A 37 -5.10 -6.36 -4.58
C PHE A 37 -6.45 -6.14 -5.28
N LEU A 38 -6.70 -6.89 -6.35
CA LEU A 38 -7.91 -6.85 -7.15
C LEU A 38 -8.43 -8.27 -7.37
N SER A 39 -9.74 -8.39 -7.58
CA SER A 39 -10.43 -9.64 -7.89
C SER A 39 -11.33 -9.45 -9.11
N GLU A 40 -11.74 -10.55 -9.73
CA GLU A 40 -12.80 -10.57 -10.75
C GLU A 40 -14.20 -10.67 -10.11
N ARG A 41 -14.27 -11.10 -8.85
CA ARG A 41 -15.52 -11.31 -8.11
C ARG A 41 -15.52 -10.52 -6.81
N SER A 42 -16.65 -9.87 -6.51
CA SER A 42 -16.88 -9.18 -5.24
C SER A 42 -17.13 -10.18 -4.10
N GLY A 43 -16.83 -9.77 -2.86
CA GLY A 43 -17.08 -10.55 -1.65
C GLY A 43 -15.81 -11.13 -1.02
N GLY A 44 -15.95 -11.70 0.19
CA GLY A 44 -14.82 -12.20 0.97
C GLY A 44 -13.87 -11.06 1.35
N LEU A 45 -12.63 -11.13 0.87
CA LEU A 45 -11.58 -10.12 1.12
C LEU A 45 -11.73 -8.87 0.23
N PHE A 46 -12.64 -8.88 -0.73
CA PHE A 46 -12.81 -7.82 -1.73
C PHE A 46 -14.17 -7.12 -1.56
N ASN A 47 -14.17 -5.80 -1.74
CA ASN A 47 -15.40 -5.01 -1.67
C ASN A 47 -16.26 -5.17 -2.95
N ALA A 48 -17.39 -4.46 -3.01
CA ALA A 48 -18.30 -4.48 -4.16
C ALA A 48 -17.66 -4.02 -5.48
N GLN A 49 -16.53 -3.31 -5.44
CA GLN A 49 -15.76 -2.86 -6.61
C GLN A 49 -14.56 -3.79 -6.88
N CYS A 50 -14.55 -4.98 -6.28
CA CYS A 50 -13.50 -5.97 -6.38
C CYS A 50 -12.11 -5.48 -5.94
N ARG A 51 -12.06 -4.52 -5.01
CA ARG A 51 -10.82 -3.98 -4.43
C ARG A 51 -10.59 -4.61 -3.06
N HIS A 52 -9.35 -5.02 -2.77
CA HIS A 52 -9.02 -5.67 -1.50
C HIS A 52 -9.28 -4.72 -0.32
N ILE A 53 -10.12 -5.15 0.63
CA ILE A 53 -10.62 -4.31 1.72
C ILE A 53 -9.46 -3.84 2.61
N ARG A 54 -8.63 -4.78 3.07
CA ARG A 54 -7.48 -4.45 3.93
C ARG A 54 -6.45 -3.55 3.26
N ALA A 55 -6.18 -3.74 1.96
CA ALA A 55 -5.25 -2.88 1.23
C ALA A 55 -5.78 -1.44 1.16
N ARG A 56 -7.10 -1.27 0.97
CA ARG A 56 -7.76 0.05 1.02
C ARG A 56 -7.68 0.70 2.39
N GLU A 57 -7.94 -0.04 3.45
CA GLU A 57 -7.81 0.46 4.83
C GLU A 57 -6.39 0.97 5.10
N ILE A 58 -5.37 0.20 4.68
CA ILE A 58 -3.97 0.62 4.77
C ILE A 58 -3.73 1.90 3.97
N GLY A 59 -4.24 1.99 2.74
CA GLY A 59 -4.14 3.20 1.92
C GLY A 59 -4.75 4.43 2.60
N ALA A 60 -5.94 4.29 3.20
CA ALA A 60 -6.60 5.36 3.94
C ALA A 60 -5.76 5.79 5.15
N ARG A 61 -5.23 4.83 5.91
CA ARG A 61 -4.35 5.10 7.07
C ARG A 61 -3.05 5.80 6.66
N LEU A 62 -2.43 5.39 5.55
CA LEU A 62 -1.25 6.06 5.00
C LEU A 62 -1.57 7.50 4.57
N ASN A 63 -2.73 7.72 3.96
CA ASN A 63 -3.19 9.07 3.60
C ASN A 63 -3.41 9.96 4.83
N GLU A 64 -3.98 9.43 5.92
CA GLU A 64 -4.16 10.18 7.17
C GLU A 64 -2.83 10.60 7.81
N MET A 65 -1.81 9.73 7.76
CA MET A 65 -0.52 10.00 8.39
C MET A 65 0.41 10.91 7.58
N GLY A 66 0.41 10.76 6.25
CA GLY A 66 1.40 11.41 5.39
C GLY A 66 0.88 11.79 4.01
N GLY A 67 -0.43 11.68 3.79
CA GLY A 67 -1.09 12.05 2.56
C GLY A 67 -0.60 11.30 1.33
N PHE A 68 -0.79 11.94 0.19
CA PHE A 68 -0.39 11.45 -1.13
C PHE A 68 1.08 11.03 -1.19
N GLU A 69 1.99 11.84 -0.66
CA GLU A 69 3.44 11.61 -0.74
C GLU A 69 3.86 10.31 -0.05
N LEU A 70 3.25 9.99 1.09
CA LEU A 70 3.51 8.73 1.77
C LEU A 70 2.94 7.54 0.99
N MET A 71 1.71 7.65 0.49
CA MET A 71 1.12 6.61 -0.36
C MET A 71 1.97 6.34 -1.60
N GLU A 72 2.47 7.39 -2.26
CA GLU A 72 3.28 7.28 -3.48
C GLU A 72 4.61 6.57 -3.20
N GLN A 73 5.26 6.92 -2.09
CA GLN A 73 6.44 6.20 -1.63
C GLN A 73 6.15 4.73 -1.35
N ILE A 74 5.05 4.41 -0.66
CA ILE A 74 4.71 3.01 -0.37
C ILE A 74 4.41 2.25 -1.67
N ASN A 75 3.67 2.83 -2.62
CA ASN A 75 3.43 2.19 -3.91
C ASN A 75 4.74 1.91 -4.65
N LYS A 76 5.69 2.87 -4.67
CA LYS A 76 7.05 2.66 -5.21
C LYS A 76 7.80 1.52 -4.50
N LYS A 77 7.64 1.36 -3.18
CA LYS A 77 8.21 0.24 -2.42
C LYS A 77 7.59 -1.10 -2.83
N ILE A 78 6.26 -1.16 -2.94
CA ILE A 78 5.55 -2.36 -3.38
C ILE A 78 5.96 -2.72 -4.82
N ARG A 79 6.12 -1.74 -5.71
CA ARG A 79 6.65 -1.96 -7.06
C ARG A 79 8.03 -2.60 -7.07
N LYS A 80 8.93 -2.17 -6.18
CA LYS A 80 10.26 -2.77 -6.05
C LYS A 80 10.23 -4.19 -5.48
N ARG A 81 9.24 -4.53 -4.65
CA ARG A 81 9.14 -5.83 -3.96
C ARG A 81 8.37 -6.87 -4.76
N LEU A 82 7.22 -6.49 -5.30
CA LEU A 82 6.25 -7.38 -5.94
C LEU A 82 6.17 -7.21 -7.46
N GLY A 83 6.87 -6.21 -8.00
CA GLY A 83 6.88 -5.90 -9.42
C GLY A 83 5.78 -4.90 -9.86
N PRO A 84 5.84 -4.45 -11.13
CA PRO A 84 5.00 -3.39 -11.66
C PRO A 84 3.51 -3.77 -11.73
N GLN A 85 3.18 -5.02 -12.03
CA GLN A 85 1.78 -5.46 -12.16
C GLN A 85 1.03 -5.34 -10.84
N LEU A 86 1.57 -5.93 -9.77
CA LEU A 86 0.94 -5.90 -8.44
C LEU A 86 0.92 -4.48 -7.86
N ALA A 87 1.93 -3.66 -8.14
CA ALA A 87 1.90 -2.25 -7.75
C ALA A 87 0.81 -1.45 -8.48
N SER A 88 0.56 -1.75 -9.76
CA SER A 88 -0.56 -1.18 -10.52
C SER A 88 -1.89 -1.61 -9.91
N HIS A 89 -2.07 -2.90 -9.58
CA HIS A 89 -3.27 -3.39 -8.90
C HIS A 89 -3.48 -2.72 -7.54
N LEU A 90 -2.41 -2.52 -6.75
CA LEU A 90 -2.47 -1.75 -5.51
C LEU A 90 -2.90 -0.30 -5.77
N SER A 91 -2.34 0.34 -6.80
CA SER A 91 -2.70 1.71 -7.20
C SER A 91 -4.20 1.84 -7.50
N TYR A 92 -4.74 0.92 -8.30
CA TYR A 92 -6.18 0.85 -8.57
C TYR A 92 -7.00 0.54 -7.32
N SER A 93 -6.49 -0.34 -6.45
CA SER A 93 -7.17 -0.63 -5.19
C SER A 93 -7.29 0.62 -4.31
N TRP A 94 -6.39 1.60 -4.44
CA TRP A 94 -6.40 2.88 -3.72
C TRP A 94 -7.12 4.02 -4.41
N ALA A 95 -7.75 3.78 -5.57
CA ALA A 95 -8.58 4.81 -6.20
C ALA A 95 -9.61 5.39 -5.21
N ASP A 96 -9.86 6.69 -5.31
CA ASP A 96 -10.76 7.46 -4.45
C ASP A 96 -10.29 7.64 -2.99
N ILE A 97 -9.02 7.34 -2.67
CA ILE A 97 -8.44 7.62 -1.35
C ILE A 97 -7.69 8.95 -1.39
N GLY A 98 -8.21 9.96 -0.70
CA GLY A 98 -7.56 11.27 -0.61
C GLY A 98 -7.36 11.91 -2.00
N LYS A 99 -6.10 12.23 -2.32
CA LYS A 99 -5.71 12.79 -3.64
C LYS A 99 -5.17 11.73 -4.61
N TRP A 100 -5.28 10.44 -4.28
CA TRP A 100 -4.70 9.37 -5.07
C TRP A 100 -5.40 9.23 -6.43
N VAL A 101 -4.61 9.20 -7.50
CA VAL A 101 -5.04 8.91 -8.87
C VAL A 101 -4.20 7.73 -9.37
N PRO A 102 -4.81 6.60 -9.77
CA PRO A 102 -4.11 5.36 -10.07
C PRO A 102 -3.05 5.41 -11.18
#